data_AF-A0A960MXD0-F1
#
_entry.id   AF-A0A960MXD0-F1
#
_cell.length_a   1.000
_cell.length_b   1.000
_cell.length_c   1.000
_cell.angle_alpha   90.00
_cell.angle_beta   90.00
_cell.angle_gamma   90.00
#
_symmetry.space_group_name_H-M   'P 1'
#
loop_
_entity.id
_entity.type
_entity.pdbx_description
1 polymer ?
#
loop_
_entity_poly.entity_id
_entity_poly.type
_entity_poly.pdbx_seq_one_letter_code
_entity_poly.pdbx_strand_id
1 'polypeptide(L)'
;MAAITYLTGDDPPAMLTYSLPNRDADPKTEMGLVVHHPRFGIELKKRMDELGIECIVQYQDGDKGPMVRHGGGELIQSIAFIRDQFEKAKEGSR
;
A
#
# COMPACT_ATOMS: atom_id res chain seq x y z
N MET A 1 9.40 18.04 1.19
CA MET A 1 8.52 17.45 0.15
C MET A 1 8.55 15.94 0.33
N ALA A 2 7.40 15.26 0.24
CA ALA A 2 7.31 13.81 0.40
C ALA A 2 7.44 13.09 -0.96
N ALA A 3 7.97 11.86 -0.98
CA ALA A 3 8.23 11.11 -2.22
C ALA A 3 7.00 10.95 -3.14
N ILE A 4 5.79 10.95 -2.56
CA ILE A 4 4.51 10.86 -3.28
C ILE A 4 4.30 11.95 -4.35
N THR A 5 5.03 13.07 -4.29
CA THR A 5 4.90 14.15 -5.29
C THR A 5 5.68 13.91 -6.59
N TYR A 6 6.48 12.84 -6.65
CA TYR A 6 7.29 12.51 -7.82
C TYR A 6 6.76 11.32 -8.63
N LEU A 7 5.56 10.84 -8.30
CA LEU A 7 4.92 9.70 -8.96
C LEU A 7 4.57 10.03 -10.43
N THR A 8 4.97 9.17 -11.35
CA THR A 8 4.69 9.25 -12.79
C THR A 8 4.05 7.96 -13.31
N GLY A 9 3.47 7.99 -14.50
CA GLY A 9 2.71 6.86 -15.07
C GLY A 9 3.53 5.61 -15.40
N ASP A 10 4.86 5.73 -15.45
CA ASP A 10 5.81 4.65 -15.69
C ASP A 10 6.36 4.01 -14.40
N ASP A 11 5.92 4.50 -13.23
CA ASP A 11 6.29 3.89 -11.95
C ASP A 11 5.70 2.48 -11.81
N PRO A 12 6.41 1.57 -11.11
CA PRO A 12 5.98 0.19 -10.99
C PRO A 12 4.76 0.03 -10.05
N PRO A 13 3.97 -1.03 -10.25
CA PRO A 13 2.97 -1.48 -9.28
C PRO A 13 3.56 -1.67 -7.88
N ALA A 14 2.79 -1.34 -6.85
CA ALA A 14 3.25 -1.37 -5.46
C ALA A 14 2.36 -2.24 -4.57
N MET A 15 3.00 -2.88 -3.58
CA MET A 15 2.30 -3.56 -2.49
C MET A 15 2.91 -3.14 -1.17
N LEU A 16 2.11 -2.53 -0.31
CA LEU A 16 2.51 -2.05 1.01
C LEU A 16 1.77 -2.83 2.08
N THR A 17 2.52 -3.40 3.03
CA THR A 17 1.96 -4.13 4.17
C THR A 17 2.49 -3.50 5.45
N TYR A 18 1.59 -3.12 6.34
CA TYR A 18 1.89 -2.50 7.62
C TYR A 18 1.47 -3.42 8.75
N SER A 19 2.33 -3.60 9.75
CA SER A 19 2.00 -4.35 10.96
C SER A 19 1.24 -3.53 12.00
N LEU A 20 0.90 -2.28 11.68
CA LEU A 20 0.27 -1.31 12.56
C LEU A 20 -1.09 -0.88 12.03
N PRO A 21 -2.01 -0.42 12.89
CA PRO A 21 -3.33 -0.02 12.46
C PRO A 21 -3.36 1.39 11.86
N ASN A 22 -4.39 1.64 11.06
CA ASN A 22 -4.72 2.97 10.59
C ASN A 22 -5.59 3.70 11.63
N ARG A 23 -4.97 4.30 12.64
CA ARG A 23 -5.66 5.08 13.70
C ARG A 23 -5.04 6.46 13.86
N ASP A 24 -5.81 7.42 14.36
CA ASP A 24 -5.28 8.76 14.57
C ASP A 24 -4.04 8.76 15.48
N ALA A 25 -3.08 9.61 15.12
CA ALA A 25 -1.87 9.86 15.88
C ALA A 25 -1.92 11.25 16.52
N ASP A 26 -1.46 11.32 17.77
CA ASP A 26 -1.33 12.54 18.58
C ASP A 26 0.13 12.74 19.03
N PRO A 27 0.48 13.86 19.70
CA PRO A 27 1.85 14.10 20.16
C PRO A 27 2.40 13.10 21.18
N LYS A 28 1.56 12.25 21.77
CA LYS A 28 1.94 11.20 22.73
C LYS A 28 2.02 9.82 22.06
N THR A 29 1.65 9.72 20.79
CA THR A 29 1.63 8.48 20.05
C THR A 29 3.04 7.95 19.86
N GLU A 30 3.20 6.64 20.00
CA GLU A 30 4.49 6.00 19.84
C GLU A 30 5.11 6.30 18.48
N MET A 31 6.40 6.66 18.49
CA MET A 31 7.11 7.06 17.28
C MET A 31 7.08 5.97 16.19
N GLY A 32 7.03 4.69 16.60
CA GLY A 32 6.87 3.56 15.68
C GLY A 32 5.59 3.65 14.85
N LEU A 33 4.45 4.02 15.46
CA LEU A 33 3.20 4.21 14.74
C LEU A 33 3.23 5.44 13.83
N VAL A 34 3.85 6.52 14.28
CA VAL A 34 3.98 7.74 13.47
C VAL A 34 4.80 7.49 12.19
N VAL A 35 5.92 6.75 12.30
CA VAL A 35 6.83 6.49 11.17
C VAL A 35 6.30 5.40 10.24
N HIS A 36 5.70 4.34 10.77
CA HIS A 36 5.16 3.21 9.98
C HIS A 36 3.65 3.30 9.76
N HIS A 37 3.10 4.51 9.74
CA HIS A 37 1.66 4.73 9.68
C HIS A 37 1.07 4.28 8.32
N PRO A 38 0.01 3.45 8.28
CA PRO A 38 -0.61 2.99 7.02
C PRO A 38 -1.13 4.10 6.11
N ARG A 39 -1.48 5.26 6.68
CA ARG A 39 -1.92 6.46 5.95
C ARG A 39 -1.00 6.86 4.79
N PHE A 40 0.32 6.67 4.89
CA PHE A 40 1.21 6.91 3.75
C PHE A 40 0.82 6.03 2.56
N GLY A 41 0.65 4.73 2.77
CA GLY A 41 0.26 3.78 1.73
C GLY A 41 -1.14 4.07 1.18
N ILE A 42 -2.08 4.50 2.03
CA ILE A 42 -3.44 4.88 1.62
C ILE A 42 -3.40 6.10 0.67
N GLU A 43 -2.66 7.14 1.02
CA GLU A 43 -2.51 8.31 0.16
C GLU A 43 -1.75 7.98 -1.13
N LEU A 44 -0.69 7.16 -1.04
CA LEU A 44 0.04 6.68 -2.21
C LEU A 44 -0.88 5.91 -3.17
N LYS A 45 -1.68 4.98 -2.63
CA LYS A 45 -2.67 4.23 -3.41
C LYS A 45 -3.61 5.15 -4.15
N LYS A 46 -4.17 6.16 -3.49
CA LYS A 46 -5.07 7.13 -4.14
C LYS A 46 -4.42 7.78 -5.36
N ARG A 47 -3.15 8.18 -5.26
CA ARG A 47 -2.40 8.78 -6.39
C ARG A 47 -2.04 7.77 -7.47
N MET A 48 -1.68 6.55 -7.10
CA MET A 48 -1.39 5.48 -8.06
C MET A 48 -2.65 5.06 -8.82
N ASP A 49 -3.79 4.99 -8.13
CA ASP A 49 -5.10 4.69 -8.74
C ASP A 49 -5.49 5.79 -9.76
N GLU A 50 -5.21 7.07 -9.49
CA GLU A 50 -5.41 8.20 -10.44
C GLU A 50 -4.56 8.05 -11.73
N LEU A 51 -3.42 7.37 -11.65
CA LEU A 51 -2.52 7.10 -12.79
C LEU A 51 -2.79 5.73 -13.44
N GLY A 52 -3.74 4.94 -12.91
CA GLY A 52 -4.00 3.58 -13.37
C GLY A 52 -2.93 2.55 -12.98
N ILE A 53 -2.08 2.87 -11.98
CA ILE A 53 -1.04 1.97 -11.48
C ILE A 53 -1.59 1.16 -10.32
N GLU A 54 -1.43 -0.17 -10.38
CA GLU A 54 -1.91 -1.06 -9.33
C GLU A 54 -1.16 -0.81 -8.01
N CYS A 55 -1.90 -0.48 -6.95
CA CYS A 55 -1.37 -0.34 -5.60
C CYS A 55 -2.23 -1.10 -4.58
N ILE A 56 -1.60 -2.06 -3.89
CA ILE A 56 -2.20 -2.85 -2.82
C ILE A 56 -1.72 -2.33 -1.47
N VAL A 57 -2.65 -2.08 -0.55
CA VAL A 57 -2.33 -1.61 0.81
C VAL A 57 -3.02 -2.54 1.81
N GLN A 58 -2.24 -3.08 2.75
CA GLN A 58 -2.72 -3.99 3.78
C GLN A 58 -2.23 -3.55 5.15
N TYR A 59 -3.08 -3.58 6.16
CA TYR A 59 -2.73 -3.16 7.53
C TYR A 59 -3.58 -3.88 8.58
N GLN A 60 -3.22 -3.71 9.85
CA GLN A 60 -3.96 -4.29 10.95
C GLN A 60 -5.28 -3.53 11.21
N ASP A 61 -6.39 -4.24 11.37
CA ASP A 61 -7.70 -3.64 11.64
C ASP A 61 -7.87 -3.23 13.12
N GLY A 62 -7.25 -2.12 13.50
CA GLY A 62 -7.11 -1.73 14.90
C GLY A 62 -5.99 -2.48 15.62
N ASP A 63 -5.67 -2.10 16.86
CA ASP A 63 -4.43 -2.52 17.55
C ASP A 63 -4.27 -4.05 17.74
N LYS A 64 -5.37 -4.80 17.66
CA LYS A 64 -5.40 -6.27 17.83
C LYS A 64 -6.27 -6.98 16.81
N GLY A 65 -6.65 -6.29 15.73
CA GLY A 65 -7.49 -6.89 14.70
C GLY A 65 -6.71 -7.74 13.71
N PRO A 66 -7.44 -8.44 12.82
CA PRO A 66 -6.84 -9.16 11.71
C PRO A 66 -6.20 -8.20 10.71
N MET A 67 -5.37 -8.74 9.81
CA MET A 67 -4.92 -7.99 8.65
C MET A 67 -6.08 -7.78 7.68
N VAL A 68 -6.19 -6.58 7.13
CA VAL A 68 -7.21 -6.20 6.14
C VAL A 68 -6.57 -5.49 4.95
N ARG A 69 -7.22 -5.60 3.78
CA ARG A 69 -6.85 -4.85 2.58
C ARG A 69 -7.64 -3.54 2.50
N HIS A 70 -6.95 -2.43 2.30
CA HIS A 70 -7.58 -1.14 2.08
C HIS A 70 -8.45 -1.19 0.82
N GLY A 71 -9.69 -0.69 0.92
CA GLY A 71 -10.69 -0.82 -0.14
C GLY A 71 -11.40 -2.18 -0.21
N GLY A 72 -11.13 -3.09 0.75
CA GLY A 72 -11.76 -4.40 0.85
C GLY A 72 -11.17 -5.45 -0.10
N GLY A 73 -11.67 -6.69 0.03
CA GLY A 73 -11.18 -7.87 -0.69
C GLY A 73 -10.17 -8.71 0.10
N GLU A 74 -9.71 -9.80 -0.52
CA GLU A 74 -8.81 -10.76 0.13
C GLU A 74 -7.38 -10.22 0.27
N LEU A 75 -6.68 -10.72 1.29
CA LEU A 75 -5.26 -10.48 1.47
C LEU A 75 -4.47 -11.15 0.35
N ILE A 76 -3.49 -10.42 -0.16
CA ILE A 76 -2.57 -10.89 -1.18
C ILE A 76 -1.24 -11.22 -0.51
N GLN A 77 -0.65 -12.35 -0.90
CA GLN A 77 0.71 -12.71 -0.52
C GLN A 77 1.71 -11.98 -1.42
N SER A 78 2.79 -11.42 -0.88
CA SER A 78 3.76 -10.65 -1.66
C SER A 78 4.33 -11.43 -2.84
N ILE A 79 4.56 -12.74 -2.68
CA ILE A 79 5.03 -13.61 -3.76
C ILE A 79 3.99 -13.78 -4.87
N ALA A 80 2.71 -13.81 -4.52
CA ALA A 80 1.62 -13.90 -5.50
C ALA A 80 1.50 -12.59 -6.29
N PHE A 81 1.55 -11.45 -5.60
CA PHE A 81 1.59 -10.13 -6.23
C PHE A 81 2.76 -10.00 -7.21
N ILE A 82 3.98 -10.32 -6.77
CA ILE A 82 5.18 -10.23 -7.62
C ILE A 82 5.03 -11.11 -8.87
N ARG A 83 4.59 -12.36 -8.71
CA ARG A 83 4.38 -13.28 -9.85
C ARG A 83 3.38 -12.72 -10.85
N ASP A 84 2.24 -12.23 -10.36
CA ASP A 84 1.20 -11.64 -11.20
C ASP A 84 1.71 -10.44 -12.01
N GLN A 85 2.50 -9.55 -11.39
CA GLN A 85 3.12 -8.43 -12.11
C GLN A 85 4.09 -8.87 -13.20
N PHE A 86 4.88 -9.92 -12.95
CA PHE A 86 5.79 -10.46 -13.97
C PHE A 86 5.04 -11.13 -15.13
N GLU A 87 3.93 -11.82 -14.88
CA GLU A 87 3.11 -12.39 -15.96
C GLU A 87 2.40 -11.30 -16.78
N LYS A 88 1.79 -10.30 -16.13
CA LYS A 88 1.21 -9.12 -16.80
C LYS A 88 2.22 -8.40 -17.70
N ALA A 89 3.44 -8.21 -17.21
CA ALA A 89 4.50 -7.57 -17.98
C ALA A 89 4.90 -8.38 -19.23
N LYS A 90 4.91 -9.72 -19.15
CA LYS A 90 5.17 -10.58 -20.32
C LYS A 90 4.03 -10.50 -21.34
N GLU A 91 2.78 -10.42 -20.89
CA GLU A 91 1.61 -10.34 -21.76
C GLU A 91 1.55 -8.99 -22.50
N GLY A 92 1.85 -7.88 -21.80
CA GLY A 92 1.91 -6.55 -22.41
C GLY A 92 3.13 -6.29 -23.31
N SER A 93 4.10 -7.22 -23.34
CA SER A 93 5.28 -7.15 -24.22
C SER A 93 5.11 -7.92 -25.54
N ARG A 94 3.93 -8.52 -25.79
CA ARG A 94 3.56 -9.20 -27.03
C ARG A 94 2.75 -8.27 -27.93
#